data_AF-A0A455SDJ1-F1
#
_entry.id   AF-A0A455SDJ1-F1
#
_cell.length_a   1.000
_cell.length_b   1.000
_cell.length_c   1.000
_cell.angle_alpha   90.00
_cell.angle_beta   90.00
_cell.angle_gamma   90.00
#
_symmetry.space_group_name_H-M   'P 1'
#
loop_
_entity.id
_entity.type
_entity.pdbx_description
1 polymer ?
#
loop_
_entity_poly.entity_id
_entity_poly.type
_entity_poly.pdbx_seq_one_letter_code
_entity_poly.pdbx_strand_id
1 'polypeptide(L)'
;MLQNEAIRDTPSPGTLIDETYARSRPLERVGLWIVIGFSVVFALLLIVLTLSGQKPGESTALKSVSDIFQTGGQWIGCAFSVVIAVRLTRVAQMIRRQAMQVSSKQEQRQMILNYKREMRTAVAWWLLAAGIACYGLGGIIWTSFDLRMPTSEVPYPGPYNICYVLAYPFFIAGTALFARKNSGNVERMRLLLDAGVIIGTAFALSWPLLLAPTLGSLPGITDPLAAFLAVYFPVGDILLLAVGVLLYFSPFSTKQQEPVLLRLMLGLGCLGFADSLLGYYNLLGGFKTGTVLDLLWPLSMLLVGLAAIEQPKRAGQEKERAGSKSLSQTSTIFQAMFPFVLATAASAALLLIVAPRGQGDLLFSAVSVIIITVLVVIRQTLILLENQKLTSQIRGELVVTRRAAKAAEMEADEASQILSSMQQLEQGIQVLQDVHANVARGNFSTRAPAMEGPLLPLVASLNLMLDRLQKYSQRAEAYDQVQREVHQLSQAIMLLGNEQGTAQLQSLPVRDLQQLKQAILAKQRTLLQQKQLLDAQQQRIQATLQRVQDQLLILKGTVPPQSGAADALDTVLRTLQSLASLWKPARANQQQHSTQQPSPGGSPRTLA
;
A
#
# COMPACT_ATOMS: atom_id res chain seq x y z
N MET A 1 18.08 37.90 16.26
CA MET A 1 17.57 36.53 16.04
C MET A 1 16.81 36.35 14.73
N LEU A 2 15.89 37.23 14.32
CA LEU A 2 15.12 37.10 13.06
C LEU A 2 15.96 37.12 11.75
N GLN A 3 17.14 37.75 11.74
CA GLN A 3 18.02 37.81 10.57
C GLN A 3 18.83 36.51 10.31
N ASN A 4 19.15 35.73 11.35
CA ASN A 4 19.96 34.51 11.20
C ASN A 4 19.14 33.28 10.76
N GLU A 5 17.81 33.27 10.93
CA GLU A 5 16.96 32.19 10.39
C GLU A 5 16.65 32.37 8.89
N ALA A 6 16.66 33.60 8.38
CA ALA A 6 16.36 33.89 6.98
C ALA A 6 17.34 33.25 5.97
N ILE A 7 18.55 32.86 6.43
CA ILE A 7 19.61 32.28 5.60
C ILE A 7 19.50 30.74 5.52
N ARG A 8 18.75 30.08 6.41
CA ARG A 8 18.58 28.60 6.39
C ARG A 8 17.29 28.11 5.72
N ASP A 9 16.32 29.00 5.49
CA ASP A 9 15.01 28.67 4.90
C ASP A 9 14.87 29.12 3.43
N THR A 10 15.96 29.57 2.77
CA THR A 10 15.93 29.81 1.33
C THR A 10 15.84 28.47 0.58
N PRO A 11 14.76 28.19 -0.16
CA PRO A 11 14.59 26.93 -0.87
C PRO A 11 15.71 26.76 -1.91
N SER A 12 16.28 25.57 -1.98
CA SER A 12 17.22 25.21 -3.04
C SER A 12 16.50 25.29 -4.40
N PRO A 13 17.19 25.68 -5.49
CA PRO A 13 16.59 25.71 -6.82
C PRO A 13 15.94 24.35 -7.14
N GLY A 14 14.62 24.35 -7.40
CA GLY A 14 13.85 23.13 -7.70
C GLY A 14 13.05 22.52 -6.55
N THR A 15 13.12 23.05 -5.32
CA THR A 15 12.23 22.58 -4.22
C THR A 15 10.84 23.22 -4.27
N LEU A 16 9.81 22.39 -4.08
CA LEU A 16 8.41 22.80 -4.08
C LEU A 16 8.07 23.51 -2.75
N ILE A 17 7.93 24.83 -2.80
CA ILE A 17 7.63 25.67 -1.63
C ILE A 17 6.18 25.43 -1.18
N ASP A 18 5.99 25.24 0.11
CA ASP A 18 4.69 25.01 0.73
C ASP A 18 4.60 25.63 2.15
N GLU A 19 3.46 25.40 2.81
CA GLU A 19 3.14 25.87 4.17
C GLU A 19 4.19 25.48 5.23
N THR A 20 5.00 24.44 4.98
CA THR A 20 6.00 23.94 5.94
C THR A 20 7.17 24.89 6.15
N TYR A 21 7.42 25.77 5.18
CA TYR A 21 8.41 26.86 5.28
C TYR A 21 7.96 27.96 6.26
N ALA A 22 6.69 27.97 6.68
CA ALA A 22 6.21 28.90 7.69
C ALA A 22 6.45 28.42 9.14
N ARG A 23 7.07 27.25 9.32
CA ARG A 23 7.39 26.69 10.64
C ARG A 23 8.34 27.58 11.43
N SER A 24 8.23 27.50 12.75
CA SER A 24 9.15 28.13 13.70
C SER A 24 9.57 27.09 14.73
N ARG A 25 10.70 26.42 14.48
CA ARG A 25 11.25 25.39 15.36
C ARG A 25 11.40 25.82 16.84
N PRO A 26 11.84 27.06 17.17
CA PRO A 26 11.91 27.46 18.57
C PRO A 26 10.52 27.55 19.22
N LEU A 27 9.54 28.15 18.53
CA LEU A 27 8.16 28.25 19.03
C LEU A 27 7.48 26.89 19.13
N GLU A 28 7.75 25.96 18.20
CA GLU A 28 7.22 24.59 18.28
C GLU A 28 7.72 23.82 19.51
N ARG A 29 8.97 24.07 19.93
CA ARG A 29 9.58 23.39 21.09
C ARG A 29 9.13 24.01 22.42
N VAL A 30 9.06 25.33 22.48
CA VAL A 30 8.91 26.07 23.75
C VAL A 30 7.49 26.64 23.93
N GLY A 31 6.72 26.83 22.86
CA GLY A 31 5.41 27.49 22.89
C GLY A 31 4.42 26.86 23.88
N LEU A 32 4.27 25.54 23.87
CA LEU A 32 3.38 24.85 24.83
C LEU A 32 3.82 25.06 26.28
N TRP A 33 5.13 24.99 26.53
CA TRP A 33 5.70 25.20 27.86
C TRP A 33 5.57 26.64 28.33
N ILE A 34 5.64 27.63 27.42
CA ILE A 34 5.34 29.03 27.73
C ILE A 34 3.90 29.14 28.22
N VAL A 35 2.93 28.55 27.52
CA VAL A 35 1.52 28.65 27.93
C VAL A 35 1.26 27.97 29.27
N ILE A 36 1.79 26.76 29.47
CA ILE A 36 1.63 26.03 30.74
C ILE A 36 2.32 26.78 31.88
N GLY A 37 3.59 27.15 31.69
CA GLY A 37 4.36 27.86 32.70
C GLY A 37 3.75 29.21 33.06
N PHE A 38 3.33 29.99 32.05
CA PHE A 38 2.63 31.25 32.25
C PHE A 38 1.35 31.07 33.06
N SER A 39 0.51 30.10 32.67
CA SER A 39 -0.79 29.86 33.32
C SER A 39 -0.63 29.40 34.77
N VAL A 40 0.33 28.50 35.03
CA VAL A 40 0.62 28.00 36.38
C VAL A 40 1.18 29.10 37.27
N VAL A 41 2.16 29.87 36.78
CA VAL A 41 2.75 30.98 37.53
C VAL A 41 1.67 32.02 37.83
N PHE A 42 0.84 32.37 36.85
CA PHE A 42 -0.22 33.36 37.05
C PHE A 42 -1.23 32.90 38.11
N ALA A 43 -1.73 31.66 38.01
CA ALA A 43 -2.66 31.10 38.99
C ALA A 43 -2.07 31.04 40.40
N LEU A 44 -0.83 30.58 40.53
CA LEU A 44 -0.14 30.51 41.84
C LEU A 44 0.03 31.90 42.44
N LEU A 45 0.38 32.91 41.63
CA LEU A 45 0.57 34.27 42.10
C LEU A 45 -0.74 34.86 42.64
N LEU A 46 -1.86 34.69 41.91
CA LEU A 46 -3.19 35.10 42.36
C LEU A 46 -3.59 34.43 43.67
N ILE A 47 -3.36 33.11 43.78
CA ILE A 47 -3.66 32.34 45.00
C ILE A 47 -2.81 32.83 46.17
N VAL A 48 -1.50 32.98 45.99
CA VAL A 48 -0.58 33.41 47.05
C VAL A 48 -0.92 34.81 47.55
N LEU A 49 -1.20 35.77 46.65
CA LEU A 49 -1.59 37.12 47.05
C LEU A 49 -2.93 37.13 47.79
N THR A 50 -3.90 36.34 47.34
CA THR A 50 -5.20 36.19 48.01
C THR A 50 -5.02 35.59 49.42
N LEU A 51 -4.20 34.54 49.55
CA LEU A 51 -3.88 33.92 50.84
C LEU A 51 -3.06 34.84 51.76
N SER A 52 -2.31 35.79 51.20
CA SER A 52 -1.56 36.81 51.93
C SER A 52 -2.45 37.95 52.46
N GLY A 53 -3.78 37.83 52.33
CA GLY A 53 -4.74 38.80 52.85
C GLY A 53 -5.11 39.93 51.88
N GLN A 54 -4.63 39.91 50.63
CA GLN A 54 -5.05 40.88 49.62
C GLN A 54 -6.47 40.56 49.15
N LYS A 55 -7.35 41.57 49.16
CA LYS A 55 -8.75 41.42 48.78
C LYS A 55 -8.95 41.63 47.27
N PRO A 56 -9.55 40.66 46.55
CA PRO A 56 -9.94 40.85 45.15
C PRO A 56 -10.86 42.06 44.98
N GLY A 57 -10.65 42.82 43.91
CA GLY A 57 -11.42 44.01 43.53
C GLY A 57 -11.02 45.31 44.25
N GLU A 58 -10.33 45.21 45.39
CA GLU A 58 -9.97 46.35 46.24
C GLU A 58 -8.45 46.59 46.27
N SER A 59 -7.65 45.54 46.41
CA SER A 59 -6.19 45.68 46.56
C SER A 59 -5.52 46.08 45.25
N THR A 60 -4.81 47.22 45.23
CA THR A 60 -4.03 47.65 44.07
C THR A 60 -2.95 46.65 43.66
N ALA A 61 -2.29 45.98 44.60
CA ALA A 61 -1.23 45.01 44.30
C ALA A 61 -1.78 43.79 43.54
N LEU A 62 -2.81 43.16 44.09
CA LEU A 62 -3.49 42.02 43.47
C LEU A 62 -4.10 42.37 42.10
N LYS A 63 -4.73 43.54 41.97
CA LYS A 63 -5.27 44.04 40.71
C LYS A 63 -4.19 44.27 39.66
N SER A 64 -3.12 44.96 40.05
CA SER A 64 -1.97 45.21 39.16
C SER A 64 -1.38 43.92 38.64
N VAL A 65 -1.20 42.92 39.51
CA VAL A 65 -0.67 41.62 39.06
C VAL A 65 -1.65 40.92 38.13
N SER A 66 -2.95 40.91 38.44
CA SER A 66 -3.94 40.33 37.54
C SER A 66 -3.88 40.96 36.15
N ASP A 67 -4.00 42.27 36.09
CA ASP A 67 -4.08 43.03 34.85
C ASP A 67 -2.80 42.94 34.00
N ILE A 68 -1.63 42.97 34.65
CA ILE A 68 -0.33 42.81 33.98
C ILE A 68 -0.23 41.43 33.34
N PHE A 69 -0.63 40.37 34.05
CA PHE A 69 -0.59 39.02 33.50
C PHE A 69 -1.65 38.84 32.41
N GLN A 70 -2.88 39.31 32.60
CA GLN A 70 -3.91 39.27 31.56
C GLN A 70 -3.40 39.92 30.27
N THR A 71 -2.87 41.14 30.37
CA THR A 71 -2.24 41.87 29.25
C THR A 71 -1.08 41.07 28.66
N GLY A 72 -0.17 40.57 29.50
CA GLY A 72 0.98 39.77 29.05
C GLY A 72 0.58 38.53 28.26
N GLY A 73 -0.40 37.75 28.74
CA GLY A 73 -0.89 36.56 28.07
C GLY A 73 -1.55 36.86 26.72
N GLN A 74 -2.32 37.94 26.64
CA GLN A 74 -2.91 38.42 25.38
C GLN A 74 -1.83 38.78 24.36
N TRP A 75 -0.80 39.54 24.76
CA TRP A 75 0.29 39.93 23.86
C TRP A 75 1.19 38.76 23.45
N ILE A 76 1.40 37.76 24.32
CA ILE A 76 2.08 36.52 23.95
C ILE A 76 1.27 35.76 22.88
N GLY A 77 -0.04 35.59 23.08
CA GLY A 77 -0.93 34.96 22.10
C GLY A 77 -0.97 35.71 20.76
N CYS A 78 -0.99 37.04 20.82
CA CYS A 78 -0.89 37.92 19.65
C CYS A 78 0.45 37.72 18.92
N ALA A 79 1.57 37.74 19.64
CA ALA A 79 2.89 37.56 19.07
C ALA A 79 3.03 36.20 18.36
N PHE A 80 2.52 35.13 18.94
CA PHE A 80 2.48 33.81 18.28
C PHE A 80 1.71 33.86 16.96
N SER A 81 0.53 34.47 16.97
CA SER A 81 -0.32 34.61 15.78
C SER A 81 0.34 35.48 14.70
N VAL A 82 0.93 36.62 15.07
CA VAL A 82 1.63 37.53 14.15
C VAL A 82 2.86 36.87 13.54
N VAL A 83 3.68 36.19 14.33
CA VAL A 83 4.89 35.51 13.82
C VAL A 83 4.53 34.51 12.74
N ILE A 84 3.48 33.71 12.95
CA ILE A 84 3.01 32.74 11.97
C ILE A 84 2.34 33.42 10.77
N ALA A 85 1.52 34.45 10.98
CA ALA A 85 0.89 35.21 9.90
C ALA A 85 1.93 35.84 8.95
N VAL A 86 2.99 36.44 9.49
CA VAL A 86 4.11 37.01 8.72
C VAL A 86 4.82 35.91 7.92
N ARG A 87 5.11 34.77 8.54
CA ARG A 87 5.77 33.64 7.88
C ARG A 87 4.92 33.06 6.74
N LEU A 88 3.63 32.83 6.95
CA LEU A 88 2.70 32.37 5.91
C LEU A 88 2.58 33.38 4.78
N THR A 89 2.55 34.68 5.09
CA THR A 89 2.53 35.74 4.07
C THR A 89 3.78 35.68 3.19
N ARG A 90 4.97 35.47 3.78
CA ARG A 90 6.23 35.32 3.03
C ARG A 90 6.20 34.06 2.15
N VAL A 91 5.74 32.93 2.68
CA VAL A 91 5.58 31.68 1.92
C VAL A 91 4.65 31.87 0.72
N ALA A 92 3.48 32.47 0.94
CA ALA A 92 2.55 32.77 -0.15
C ALA A 92 3.19 33.66 -1.22
N GLN A 93 3.94 34.70 -0.82
CA GLN A 93 4.67 35.54 -1.78
C GLN A 93 5.74 34.77 -2.56
N MET A 94 6.44 33.82 -1.93
CA MET A 94 7.41 32.97 -2.62
C MET A 94 6.74 32.06 -3.67
N ILE A 95 5.62 31.43 -3.31
CA ILE A 95 4.80 30.61 -4.24
C ILE A 95 4.35 31.46 -5.43
N ARG A 96 3.88 32.70 -5.18
CA ARG A 96 3.49 33.63 -6.24
C ARG A 96 4.65 33.95 -7.19
N ARG A 97 5.87 34.15 -6.66
CA ARG A 97 7.05 34.42 -7.50
C ARG A 97 7.42 33.21 -8.37
N GLN A 98 7.38 32.00 -7.81
CA GLN A 98 7.61 30.77 -8.58
C GLN A 98 6.55 30.54 -9.66
N ALA A 99 5.28 30.80 -9.35
CA ALA A 99 4.18 30.65 -10.32
C ALA A 99 4.34 31.56 -11.56
N MET A 100 5.07 32.68 -11.44
CA MET A 100 5.36 33.58 -12.56
C MET A 100 6.53 33.10 -13.43
N GLN A 101 7.39 32.22 -12.90
CA GLN A 101 8.57 31.69 -13.60
C GLN A 101 8.27 30.37 -14.35
N VAL A 102 7.18 29.69 -13.99
CA VAL A 102 6.78 28.42 -14.61
C VAL A 102 6.13 28.66 -15.98
N SER A 103 6.66 27.98 -17.00
CA SER A 103 6.14 28.07 -18.39
C SER A 103 4.85 27.26 -18.61
N SER A 104 4.63 26.20 -17.83
CA SER A 104 3.44 25.34 -17.94
C SER A 104 2.19 26.01 -17.35
N LYS A 105 1.16 26.22 -18.17
CA LYS A 105 -0.14 26.80 -17.73
C LYS A 105 -0.82 25.98 -16.63
N GLN A 106 -0.71 24.65 -16.68
CA GLN A 106 -1.36 23.76 -15.71
C GLN A 106 -0.70 23.84 -14.35
N GLU A 107 0.64 23.81 -14.31
CA GLU A 107 1.41 23.99 -13.08
C GLU A 107 1.24 25.39 -12.50
N GLN A 108 1.27 26.42 -13.36
CA GLN A 108 1.00 27.80 -12.95
C GLN A 108 -0.38 27.94 -12.29
N ARG A 109 -1.43 27.35 -12.88
CA ARG A 109 -2.79 27.37 -12.29
C ARG A 109 -2.81 26.70 -10.92
N GLN A 110 -2.15 25.56 -10.77
CA GLN A 110 -2.07 24.85 -9.49
C GLN A 110 -1.33 25.68 -8.42
N MET A 111 -0.22 26.31 -8.79
CA MET A 111 0.53 27.19 -7.89
C MET A 111 -0.26 28.45 -7.49
N ILE A 112 -1.05 29.03 -8.39
CA ILE A 112 -1.94 30.17 -8.07
C ILE A 112 -3.03 29.74 -7.07
N LEU A 113 -3.58 28.54 -7.21
CA LEU A 113 -4.55 27.99 -6.24
C LEU A 113 -3.90 27.78 -4.87
N ASN A 114 -2.68 27.24 -4.84
CA ASN A 114 -1.91 27.09 -3.60
C ASN A 114 -1.60 28.46 -2.97
N TYR A 115 -1.16 29.45 -3.75
CA TYR A 115 -0.96 30.83 -3.30
C TYR A 115 -2.22 31.40 -2.63
N LYS A 116 -3.39 31.27 -3.29
CA LYS A 116 -4.65 31.76 -2.73
C LYS A 116 -5.02 31.07 -1.42
N ARG A 117 -4.73 29.76 -1.31
CA ARG A 117 -4.95 28.98 -0.08
C ARG A 117 -4.05 29.47 1.05
N GLU A 118 -2.74 29.55 0.82
CA GLU A 118 -1.78 30.01 1.84
C GLU A 118 -2.02 31.46 2.26
N MET A 119 -2.34 32.34 1.31
CA MET A 119 -2.66 33.73 1.61
C MET A 119 -3.95 33.83 2.43
N ARG A 120 -4.97 33.01 2.12
CA ARG A 120 -6.20 32.97 2.92
C ARG A 120 -5.92 32.53 4.36
N THR A 121 -5.07 31.53 4.57
CA THR A 121 -4.61 31.12 5.90
C THR A 121 -3.85 32.25 6.60
N ALA A 122 -2.97 32.96 5.90
CA ALA A 122 -2.24 34.09 6.46
C ALA A 122 -3.19 35.22 6.91
N VAL A 123 -4.18 35.58 6.08
CA VAL A 123 -5.21 36.58 6.42
C VAL A 123 -6.04 36.13 7.62
N ALA A 124 -6.37 34.84 7.72
CA ALA A 124 -7.07 34.29 8.89
C ALA A 124 -6.30 34.58 10.19
N TRP A 125 -4.99 34.30 10.21
CA TRP A 125 -4.15 34.58 11.39
C TRP A 125 -3.93 36.07 11.64
N TRP A 126 -3.88 36.91 10.61
CA TRP A 126 -3.86 38.37 10.77
C TRP A 126 -5.14 38.90 11.42
N LEU A 127 -6.30 38.41 11.01
CA LEU A 127 -7.58 38.79 11.62
C LEU A 127 -7.65 38.28 13.07
N LEU A 128 -7.25 37.04 13.34
CA LEU A 128 -7.18 36.54 14.72
C LEU A 128 -6.22 37.37 15.57
N ALA A 129 -5.03 37.70 15.07
CA ALA A 129 -4.08 38.57 15.76
C ALA A 129 -4.65 39.98 16.00
N ALA A 130 -5.37 40.55 15.05
CA ALA A 130 -6.04 41.83 15.20
C ALA A 130 -7.12 41.76 16.29
N GLY A 131 -7.90 40.67 16.35
CA GLY A 131 -8.85 40.42 17.43
C GLY A 131 -8.18 40.34 18.80
N ILE A 132 -7.08 39.59 18.94
CA ILE A 132 -6.31 39.52 20.19
C ILE A 132 -5.75 40.91 20.56
N ALA A 133 -5.23 41.66 19.59
CA ALA A 133 -4.69 43.00 19.81
C ALA A 133 -5.78 43.99 20.25
N CYS A 134 -6.96 43.96 19.62
CA CYS A 134 -8.12 44.73 20.05
C CYS A 134 -8.50 44.36 21.48
N TYR A 135 -8.60 43.07 21.81
CA TYR A 135 -8.89 42.63 23.16
C TYR A 135 -7.84 43.12 24.18
N GLY A 136 -6.55 43.04 23.83
CA GLY A 136 -5.47 43.52 24.69
C GLY A 136 -5.41 45.03 24.87
N LEU A 137 -5.75 45.81 23.85
CA LEU A 137 -5.93 47.25 23.97
C LEU A 137 -7.11 47.59 24.88
N GLY A 138 -8.22 46.84 24.78
CA GLY A 138 -9.35 46.94 25.70
C GLY A 138 -8.92 46.67 27.14
N GLY A 139 -8.11 45.63 27.37
CA GLY A 139 -7.52 45.30 28.66
C GLY A 139 -6.66 46.42 29.23
N ILE A 140 -5.77 47.01 28.43
CA ILE A 140 -4.93 48.14 28.87
C ILE A 140 -5.79 49.35 29.28
N ILE A 141 -6.83 49.66 28.49
CA ILE A 141 -7.76 50.75 28.82
C ILE A 141 -8.50 50.42 30.12
N TRP A 142 -9.05 49.20 30.25
CA TRP A 142 -9.71 48.72 31.48
C TRP A 142 -8.81 48.89 32.71
N THR A 143 -7.58 48.41 32.65
CA THR A 143 -6.58 48.52 33.73
C THR A 143 -6.35 49.95 34.17
N SER A 144 -6.39 50.92 33.25
CA SER A 144 -6.24 52.34 33.60
C SER A 144 -7.36 52.87 34.49
N PHE A 145 -8.57 52.30 34.39
CA PHE A 145 -9.70 52.59 35.28
C PHE A 145 -9.60 51.74 36.54
N ASP A 146 -9.45 50.43 36.38
CA ASP A 146 -9.45 49.47 37.50
C ASP A 146 -8.36 49.83 38.52
N LEU A 147 -7.17 50.27 38.12
CA LEU A 147 -6.14 50.67 39.09
C LEU A 147 -6.48 51.91 39.93
N ARG A 148 -7.43 52.76 39.50
CA ARG A 148 -7.76 54.03 40.15
C ARG A 148 -8.98 53.95 41.07
N MET A 149 -9.76 52.88 41.00
CA MET A 149 -11.01 52.71 41.74
C MET A 149 -11.26 51.23 42.05
N PRO A 150 -12.12 50.88 43.03
CA PRO A 150 -12.57 49.50 43.20
C PRO A 150 -13.19 48.94 41.92
N THR A 151 -13.01 47.64 41.65
CA THR A 151 -13.49 47.03 40.38
C THR A 151 -15.00 47.18 40.20
N SER A 152 -15.76 47.14 41.28
CA SER A 152 -17.21 47.34 41.29
C SER A 152 -17.66 48.74 40.87
N GLU A 153 -16.76 49.73 40.93
CA GLU A 153 -17.05 51.13 40.61
C GLU A 153 -16.57 51.51 39.20
N VAL A 154 -15.92 50.58 38.48
CA VAL A 154 -15.48 50.84 37.10
C VAL A 154 -16.69 51.16 36.23
N PRO A 155 -16.71 52.32 35.54
CA PRO A 155 -17.86 52.73 34.74
C PRO A 155 -18.18 51.71 33.65
N TYR A 156 -19.45 51.35 33.56
CA TYR A 156 -20.00 50.50 32.50
C TYR A 156 -21.21 51.20 31.88
N PRO A 157 -21.21 51.46 30.56
CA PRO A 157 -20.14 51.21 29.59
C PRO A 157 -18.95 52.17 29.73
N GLY A 158 -17.78 51.75 29.24
CA GLY A 158 -16.57 52.56 29.19
C GLY A 158 -15.84 52.45 27.84
N PRO A 159 -14.79 53.26 27.61
CA PRO A 159 -14.05 53.29 26.34
C PRO A 159 -13.38 51.95 26.00
N TYR A 160 -13.06 51.12 27.00
CA TYR A 160 -12.53 49.77 26.79
C TYR A 160 -13.49 48.86 26.02
N ASN A 161 -14.82 49.08 26.12
CA ASN A 161 -15.81 48.27 25.43
C ASN A 161 -15.71 48.41 23.89
N ILE A 162 -15.21 49.54 23.36
CA ILE A 162 -15.03 49.73 21.91
C ILE A 162 -14.06 48.67 21.36
N CYS A 163 -12.94 48.48 22.06
CA CYS A 163 -11.91 47.53 21.68
C CYS A 163 -12.40 46.08 21.85
N TYR A 164 -13.14 45.77 22.92
CA TYR A 164 -13.74 44.45 23.11
C TYR A 164 -14.79 44.14 22.03
N VAL A 165 -15.67 45.08 21.70
CA VAL A 165 -16.66 44.93 20.62
C VAL A 165 -16.00 44.62 19.28
N LEU A 166 -14.93 45.36 18.93
CA LEU A 166 -14.19 45.17 17.68
C LEU A 166 -13.48 43.80 17.60
N ALA A 167 -13.13 43.18 18.73
CA ALA A 167 -12.45 41.89 18.74
C ALA A 167 -13.33 40.76 18.15
N TYR A 168 -14.64 40.77 18.40
CA TYR A 168 -15.57 39.72 17.95
C TYR A 168 -15.63 39.56 16.43
N PRO A 169 -15.86 40.62 15.62
CA PRO A 169 -15.83 40.51 14.16
C PRO A 169 -14.51 39.96 13.62
N PHE A 170 -13.38 40.35 14.21
CA PHE A 170 -12.06 39.85 13.82
C PHE A 170 -11.89 38.36 14.13
N PHE A 171 -12.32 37.91 15.32
CA PHE A 171 -12.31 36.49 15.66
C PHE A 171 -13.23 35.68 14.75
N ILE A 172 -14.46 36.13 14.53
CA ILE A 172 -15.43 35.46 13.65
C ILE A 172 -14.88 35.37 12.23
N ALA A 173 -14.41 36.49 11.66
CA ALA A 173 -13.91 36.53 10.29
C ALA A 173 -12.63 35.70 10.13
N GLY A 174 -11.68 35.80 11.07
CA GLY A 174 -10.45 35.02 11.08
C GLY A 174 -10.73 33.52 11.13
N THR A 175 -11.62 33.10 12.03
CA THR A 175 -12.00 31.69 12.15
C THR A 175 -12.78 31.21 10.92
N ALA A 176 -13.75 31.98 10.43
CA ALA A 176 -14.54 31.62 9.23
C ALA A 176 -13.68 31.45 7.97
N LEU A 177 -12.52 32.12 7.86
CA LEU A 177 -11.61 31.91 6.74
C LEU A 177 -11.00 30.50 6.68
N PHE A 178 -11.04 29.70 7.76
CA PHE A 178 -10.67 28.28 7.71
C PHE A 178 -11.76 27.38 7.10
N ALA A 179 -12.99 27.88 6.90
CA ALA A 179 -14.09 27.11 6.30
C ALA A 179 -13.79 26.65 4.86
N ARG A 180 -13.90 25.35 4.58
CA ARG A 180 -13.75 24.79 3.24
C ARG A 180 -15.10 24.64 2.54
N LYS A 181 -15.14 24.87 1.22
CA LYS A 181 -16.36 25.16 0.46
C LYS A 181 -17.04 23.94 -0.20
N ASN A 182 -16.71 22.71 0.18
CA ASN A 182 -17.22 21.54 -0.52
C ASN A 182 -17.94 20.65 0.47
N SER A 183 -19.28 20.58 0.48
CA SER A 183 -20.02 19.62 1.31
C SER A 183 -21.21 19.06 0.56
N GLY A 184 -21.41 17.74 0.60
CA GLY A 184 -22.67 17.12 0.26
C GLY A 184 -23.75 17.44 1.31
N ASN A 185 -25.02 17.27 0.94
CA ASN A 185 -26.15 17.63 1.81
C ASN A 185 -26.17 16.86 3.15
N VAL A 186 -25.72 15.61 3.16
CA VAL A 186 -25.68 14.75 4.37
C VAL A 186 -24.63 15.25 5.37
N GLU A 187 -23.42 15.57 4.90
CA GLU A 187 -22.33 16.10 5.72
C GLU A 187 -22.69 17.47 6.32
N ARG A 188 -23.38 18.31 5.53
CA ARG A 188 -23.86 19.61 6.01
C ARG A 188 -24.93 19.47 7.09
N MET A 189 -25.86 18.52 6.94
CA MET A 189 -26.86 18.23 7.96
C MET A 189 -26.22 17.76 9.27
N ARG A 190 -25.25 16.84 9.18
CA ARG A 190 -24.48 16.36 10.34
C ARG A 190 -23.77 17.50 11.06
N LEU A 191 -23.11 18.37 10.30
CA LEU A 191 -22.45 19.57 10.84
C LEU A 191 -23.39 20.48 11.63
N LEU A 192 -24.58 20.73 11.08
CA LEU A 192 -25.59 21.57 11.72
C LEU A 192 -26.12 20.92 13.00
N LEU A 193 -26.23 19.60 13.05
CA LEU A 193 -26.62 18.87 14.26
C LEU A 193 -25.50 18.87 15.32
N ASP A 194 -24.25 18.62 14.92
CA ASP A 194 -23.07 18.70 15.82
C ASP A 194 -22.96 20.09 16.47
N ALA A 195 -23.08 21.14 15.66
CA ALA A 195 -23.10 22.51 16.16
C ALA A 195 -24.36 22.83 16.95
N GLY A 196 -25.52 22.36 16.51
CA GLY A 196 -26.80 22.57 17.19
C GLY A 196 -26.81 21.99 18.60
N VAL A 197 -26.19 20.81 18.83
CA VAL A 197 -26.06 20.23 20.17
C VAL A 197 -25.24 21.14 21.07
N ILE A 198 -24.09 21.61 20.60
CA ILE A 198 -23.18 22.42 21.44
C ILE A 198 -23.74 23.83 21.67
N ILE A 199 -24.24 24.48 20.62
CA ILE A 199 -24.88 25.80 20.70
C ILE A 199 -26.15 25.72 21.56
N GLY A 200 -27.00 24.72 21.34
CA GLY A 200 -28.22 24.51 22.11
C GLY A 200 -27.92 24.22 23.59
N THR A 201 -26.85 23.48 23.87
CA THR A 201 -26.38 23.25 25.25
C THR A 201 -25.89 24.53 25.90
N ALA A 202 -25.06 25.32 25.21
CA ALA A 202 -24.59 26.61 25.70
C ALA A 202 -25.75 27.59 25.95
N PHE A 203 -26.71 27.65 25.02
CA PHE A 203 -27.91 28.48 25.16
C PHE A 203 -28.78 28.03 26.35
N ALA A 204 -29.03 26.73 26.50
CA ALA A 204 -29.85 26.21 27.58
C ALA A 204 -29.26 26.52 28.97
N LEU A 205 -27.92 26.49 29.10
CA LEU A 205 -27.23 26.90 30.33
C LEU A 205 -27.22 28.42 30.51
N SER A 206 -26.92 29.15 29.44
CA SER A 206 -26.81 30.62 29.47
C SER A 206 -28.15 31.30 29.75
N TRP A 207 -29.27 30.71 29.33
CA TRP A 207 -30.59 31.32 29.47
C TRP A 207 -30.98 31.62 30.93
N PRO A 208 -31.14 30.62 31.83
CA PRO A 208 -31.52 30.89 33.21
C PRO A 208 -30.44 31.60 34.02
N LEU A 209 -29.16 31.38 33.70
CA LEU A 209 -28.03 31.92 34.47
C LEU A 209 -27.68 33.35 34.11
N LEU A 210 -27.89 33.76 32.86
CA LEU A 210 -27.41 35.03 32.33
C LEU A 210 -28.48 35.75 31.52
N LEU A 211 -28.96 35.16 30.42
CA LEU A 211 -29.80 35.89 29.46
C LEU A 211 -31.14 36.31 30.04
N ALA A 212 -31.87 35.44 30.72
CA ALA A 212 -33.18 35.77 31.28
C ALA A 212 -33.09 36.88 32.36
N PRO A 213 -32.18 36.79 33.36
CA PRO A 213 -31.95 37.90 34.29
C PRO A 213 -31.52 39.21 33.60
N THR A 214 -30.58 39.14 32.65
CA THR A 214 -30.08 40.33 31.93
C THR A 214 -31.15 40.97 31.04
N LEU A 215 -31.94 40.17 30.32
CA LEU A 215 -33.05 40.65 29.50
C LEU A 215 -34.18 41.21 30.37
N GLY A 216 -34.45 40.59 31.52
CA GLY A 216 -35.43 41.06 32.49
C GLY A 216 -35.05 42.40 33.14
N SER A 217 -33.76 42.71 33.24
CA SER A 217 -33.28 43.99 33.76
C SER A 217 -33.18 45.11 32.72
N LEU A 218 -33.27 44.79 31.41
CA LEU A 218 -33.21 45.79 30.32
C LEU A 218 -34.18 46.97 30.49
N PRO A 219 -35.46 46.79 30.90
CA PRO A 219 -36.37 47.92 31.09
C PRO A 219 -35.90 48.92 32.16
N GLY A 220 -35.02 48.50 33.07
CA GLY A 220 -34.42 49.34 34.11
C GLY A 220 -33.11 50.01 33.70
N ILE A 221 -32.56 49.69 32.51
CA ILE A 221 -31.32 50.28 32.02
C ILE A 221 -31.64 51.56 31.24
N THR A 222 -31.21 52.71 31.77
CA THR A 222 -31.46 54.02 31.16
C THR A 222 -30.52 54.37 30.01
N ASP A 223 -29.33 53.74 29.96
CA ASP A 223 -28.34 53.96 28.91
C ASP A 223 -28.51 52.98 27.74
N PRO A 224 -28.84 53.44 26.52
CA PRO A 224 -28.98 52.58 25.35
C PRO A 224 -27.71 51.80 25.01
N LEU A 225 -26.53 52.36 25.27
CA LEU A 225 -25.26 51.68 24.99
C LEU A 225 -25.05 50.49 25.94
N ALA A 226 -25.35 50.67 27.22
CA ALA A 226 -25.34 49.58 28.20
C ALA A 226 -26.29 48.44 27.80
N ALA A 227 -27.51 48.78 27.35
CA ALA A 227 -28.50 47.82 26.89
C ALA A 227 -28.04 47.05 25.63
N PHE A 228 -27.40 47.75 24.67
CA PHE A 228 -26.81 47.11 23.50
C PHE A 228 -25.71 46.11 23.89
N LEU A 229 -24.78 46.53 24.74
CA LEU A 229 -23.66 45.67 25.16
C LEU A 229 -24.11 44.45 25.97
N ALA A 230 -25.15 44.60 26.79
CA ALA A 230 -25.76 43.51 27.55
C ALA A 230 -26.26 42.36 26.66
N VAL A 231 -26.68 42.67 25.43
CA VAL A 231 -27.09 41.65 24.43
C VAL A 231 -25.90 41.26 23.53
N TYR A 232 -25.05 42.22 23.16
CA TYR A 232 -23.95 42.00 22.22
C TYR A 232 -22.96 40.93 22.69
N PHE A 233 -22.49 41.00 23.94
CA PHE A 233 -21.47 40.07 24.43
C PHE A 233 -21.98 38.62 24.47
N PRO A 234 -23.14 38.31 25.10
CA PRO A 234 -23.66 36.93 25.10
C PRO A 234 -23.96 36.39 23.69
N VAL A 235 -24.50 37.21 22.79
CA VAL A 235 -24.77 36.80 21.40
C VAL A 235 -23.46 36.58 20.65
N GLY A 236 -22.48 37.45 20.85
CA GLY A 236 -21.14 37.33 20.30
C GLY A 236 -20.45 36.05 20.74
N ASP A 237 -20.56 35.68 22.02
CA ASP A 237 -19.96 34.48 22.59
C ASP A 237 -20.58 33.21 22.00
N ILE A 238 -21.91 33.18 21.88
CA ILE A 238 -22.62 32.07 21.23
C ILE A 238 -22.19 31.94 19.77
N LEU A 239 -22.05 33.07 19.06
CA LEU A 239 -21.62 33.07 17.65
C LEU A 239 -20.16 32.62 17.50
N LEU A 240 -19.26 33.05 18.38
CA LEU A 240 -17.87 32.60 18.41
C LEU A 240 -17.77 31.10 18.66
N LEU A 241 -18.51 30.60 19.65
CA LEU A 241 -18.59 29.17 19.95
C LEU A 241 -19.15 28.41 18.75
N ALA A 242 -20.24 28.90 18.14
CA ALA A 242 -20.85 28.29 16.96
C ALA A 242 -19.85 28.14 15.82
N VAL A 243 -19.12 29.20 15.48
CA VAL A 243 -18.15 29.20 14.38
C VAL A 243 -16.97 28.28 14.71
N GLY A 244 -16.44 28.30 15.94
CA GLY A 244 -15.37 27.40 16.35
C GLY A 244 -15.76 25.92 16.29
N VAL A 245 -16.95 25.59 16.78
CA VAL A 245 -17.52 24.24 16.78
C VAL A 245 -17.77 23.74 15.35
N LEU A 246 -18.46 24.54 14.53
CA LEU A 246 -18.77 24.19 13.14
C LEU A 246 -17.52 23.86 12.33
N LEU A 247 -16.42 24.57 12.57
CA LEU A 247 -15.16 24.29 11.90
C LEU A 247 -14.46 23.05 12.43
N TYR A 248 -14.41 22.88 13.76
CA TYR A 248 -13.78 21.71 14.36
C TYR A 248 -14.43 20.40 13.90
N PHE A 249 -15.77 20.34 13.91
CA PHE A 249 -16.51 19.15 13.48
C PHE A 249 -16.65 19.02 11.96
N SER A 250 -16.16 19.99 11.17
CA SER A 250 -16.24 19.95 9.72
C SER A 250 -15.59 18.68 9.15
N PRO A 251 -16.31 17.85 8.37
CA PRO A 251 -15.76 16.64 7.76
C PRO A 251 -14.70 16.95 6.71
N PHE A 252 -14.54 18.22 6.32
CA PHE A 252 -13.51 18.71 5.41
C PHE A 252 -12.26 19.21 6.10
N SER A 253 -12.27 19.27 7.44
CA SER A 253 -11.06 19.45 8.22
C SER A 253 -10.18 18.22 7.95
N THR A 254 -9.06 18.42 7.26
CA THR A 254 -8.11 17.32 7.12
C THR A 254 -7.70 16.91 8.55
N LYS A 255 -7.42 15.62 8.79
CA LYS A 255 -6.93 15.13 10.11
C LYS A 255 -5.76 15.95 10.66
N GLN A 256 -5.03 16.68 9.81
CA GLN A 256 -3.94 17.58 10.19
C GLN A 256 -4.39 18.96 10.71
N GLN A 257 -5.55 19.48 10.27
CA GLN A 257 -6.11 20.75 10.77
C GLN A 257 -6.85 20.56 12.11
N GLU A 258 -7.24 19.34 12.43
CA GLU A 258 -7.96 19.01 13.66
C GLU A 258 -7.30 19.56 14.94
N PRO A 259 -5.98 19.42 15.19
CA PRO A 259 -5.37 19.97 16.40
C PRO A 259 -5.32 21.50 16.42
N VAL A 260 -5.32 22.16 15.26
CA VAL A 260 -5.37 23.62 15.16
C VAL A 260 -6.78 24.09 15.50
N LEU A 261 -7.78 23.48 14.86
CA LEU A 261 -9.18 23.80 15.05
C LEU A 261 -9.66 23.46 16.47
N LEU A 262 -9.16 22.37 17.07
CA LEU A 262 -9.42 22.04 18.47
C LEU A 262 -8.92 23.15 19.40
N ARG A 263 -7.67 23.61 19.21
CA ARG A 263 -7.11 24.69 20.04
C ARG A 263 -7.83 26.01 19.83
N LEU A 264 -8.26 26.32 18.60
CA LEU A 264 -9.10 27.48 18.31
C LEU A 264 -10.46 27.37 19.01
N MET A 265 -11.12 26.21 18.90
CA MET A 265 -12.40 25.95 19.56
C MET A 265 -12.27 26.06 21.08
N LEU A 266 -11.22 25.47 21.68
CA LEU A 266 -10.96 25.57 23.11
C LEU A 266 -10.62 27.01 23.53
N GLY A 267 -9.84 27.75 22.73
CA GLY A 267 -9.52 29.15 23.00
C GLY A 267 -10.75 30.04 22.96
N LEU A 268 -11.52 30.01 21.87
CA LEU A 268 -12.73 30.81 21.72
C LEU A 268 -13.83 30.39 22.70
N GLY A 269 -13.97 29.10 22.98
CA GLY A 269 -14.89 28.59 24.00
C GLY A 269 -14.48 29.01 25.41
N CYS A 270 -13.17 29.06 25.71
CA CYS A 270 -12.65 29.59 26.97
C CYS A 270 -12.97 31.08 27.14
N LEU A 271 -12.87 31.87 26.07
CA LEU A 271 -13.25 33.29 26.07
C LEU A 271 -14.74 33.45 26.40
N GLY A 272 -15.63 32.80 25.63
CA GLY A 272 -17.07 32.89 25.89
C GLY A 272 -17.48 32.35 27.27
N PHE A 273 -16.76 31.35 27.79
CA PHE A 273 -16.96 30.87 29.16
C PHE A 273 -16.52 31.90 30.21
N ALA A 274 -15.39 32.58 30.01
CA ALA A 274 -14.92 33.66 30.88
C ALA A 274 -15.92 34.81 30.92
N ASP A 275 -16.41 35.24 29.75
CA ASP A 275 -17.34 36.36 29.62
C ASP A 275 -18.73 36.02 30.18
N SER A 276 -19.19 34.76 30.01
CA SER A 276 -20.39 34.28 30.68
C SER A 276 -20.27 34.32 32.20
N LEU A 277 -19.10 33.97 32.74
CA LEU A 277 -18.87 33.95 34.18
C LEU A 277 -18.73 35.36 34.75
N LEU A 278 -18.11 36.29 34.00
CA LEU A 278 -18.12 37.72 34.29
C LEU A 278 -19.55 38.26 34.37
N GLY A 279 -20.38 37.96 33.37
CA GLY A 279 -21.79 38.35 33.36
C GLY A 279 -22.56 37.82 34.57
N TYR A 280 -22.37 36.53 34.90
CA TYR A 280 -23.00 35.91 36.06
C TYR A 280 -22.56 36.55 37.39
N TYR A 281 -21.26 36.83 37.58
CA TYR A 281 -20.80 37.50 38.81
C TYR A 281 -21.24 38.97 38.90
N ASN A 282 -21.39 39.66 37.77
CA ASN A 282 -21.98 41.00 37.76
C ASN A 282 -23.44 41.00 38.26
N LEU A 283 -24.21 39.94 37.97
CA LEU A 283 -25.56 39.78 38.52
C LEU A 283 -25.57 39.50 40.04
N LEU A 284 -24.50 38.90 40.59
CA LEU A 284 -24.38 38.53 42.01
C LEU A 284 -23.77 39.60 42.92
N GLY A 285 -23.59 40.83 42.43
CA GLY A 285 -23.01 41.93 43.21
C GLY A 285 -21.66 42.42 42.72
N GLY A 286 -21.31 42.13 41.47
CA GLY A 286 -20.16 42.70 40.78
C GLY A 286 -18.96 41.75 40.71
N PHE A 287 -18.31 41.73 39.55
CA PHE A 287 -17.03 41.06 39.36
C PHE A 287 -15.91 41.75 40.15
N LYS A 288 -14.93 40.96 40.61
CA LYS A 288 -13.78 41.43 41.37
C LYS A 288 -12.50 40.99 40.68
N THR A 289 -11.68 41.94 40.23
CA THR A 289 -10.37 41.65 39.65
C THR A 289 -9.45 41.02 40.71
N GLY A 290 -8.60 40.08 40.29
CA GLY A 290 -7.63 39.41 41.15
C GLY A 290 -8.07 38.03 41.61
N THR A 291 -9.06 37.43 40.97
CA THR A 291 -9.48 36.06 41.27
C THR A 291 -8.84 35.07 40.30
N VAL A 292 -8.86 33.77 40.63
CA VAL A 292 -8.34 32.72 39.73
C VAL A 292 -9.09 32.69 38.38
N LEU A 293 -10.31 33.24 38.33
CA LEU A 293 -11.08 33.41 37.10
C LEU A 293 -10.34 34.27 36.05
N ASP A 294 -9.55 35.24 36.51
CA ASP A 294 -8.79 36.15 35.66
C ASP A 294 -7.79 35.44 34.74
N LEU A 295 -7.47 34.17 35.02
CA LEU A 295 -6.66 33.32 34.15
C LEU A 295 -7.33 33.00 32.80
N LEU A 296 -8.67 32.96 32.73
CA LEU A 296 -9.37 32.43 31.56
C LEU A 296 -9.17 33.31 30.31
N TRP A 297 -9.19 34.64 30.47
CA TRP A 297 -8.97 35.57 29.36
C TRP A 297 -7.60 35.42 28.70
N PRO A 298 -6.45 35.50 29.41
CA PRO A 298 -5.15 35.26 28.79
C PRO A 298 -5.02 33.82 28.28
N LEU A 299 -5.56 32.82 28.99
CA LEU A 299 -5.54 31.44 28.53
C LEU A 299 -6.23 31.26 27.18
N SER A 300 -7.37 31.92 26.96
CA SER A 300 -8.08 31.91 25.68
C SER A 300 -7.18 32.39 24.53
N MET A 301 -6.50 33.53 24.70
CA MET A 301 -5.63 34.13 23.68
C MET A 301 -4.36 33.31 23.47
N LEU A 302 -3.81 32.73 24.54
CA LEU A 302 -2.67 31.82 24.47
C LEU A 302 -3.01 30.54 23.70
N LEU A 303 -4.21 29.98 23.87
CA LEU A 303 -4.69 28.81 23.12
C LEU A 303 -4.86 29.14 21.63
N VAL A 304 -5.39 30.31 21.30
CA VAL A 304 -5.46 30.81 19.90
C VAL A 304 -4.04 30.97 19.32
N GLY A 305 -3.11 31.55 20.06
CA GLY A 305 -1.71 31.67 19.64
C GLY A 305 -1.01 30.31 19.46
N LEU A 306 -1.28 29.33 20.33
CA LEU A 306 -0.77 27.97 20.16
C LEU A 306 -1.34 27.27 18.92
N ALA A 307 -2.60 27.56 18.58
CA ALA A 307 -3.19 27.06 17.36
C ALA A 307 -2.41 27.57 16.13
N ALA A 308 -1.96 28.82 16.14
CA ALA A 308 -1.12 29.39 15.08
C ALA A 308 0.20 28.61 14.93
N ILE A 309 0.88 28.32 16.03
CA ILE A 309 2.17 27.59 16.01
C ILE A 309 2.00 26.17 15.43
N GLU A 310 0.89 25.51 15.75
CA GLU A 310 0.66 24.13 15.31
C GLU A 310 0.34 24.03 13.81
N GLN A 311 -0.20 25.09 13.20
CA GLN A 311 -0.63 25.12 11.80
C GLN A 311 0.46 24.64 10.80
N PRO A 312 1.61 25.32 10.66
CA PRO A 312 2.64 24.91 9.69
C PRO A 312 3.38 23.63 10.09
N LYS A 313 3.42 23.30 11.39
CA LYS A 313 4.01 22.05 11.90
C LYS A 313 3.28 20.82 11.39
N ARG A 314 1.94 20.87 11.33
CA ARG A 314 1.12 19.74 10.87
C ARG A 314 1.12 19.57 9.36
N ALA A 315 1.26 20.67 8.60
CA ALA A 315 1.54 20.61 7.17
C ALA A 315 2.87 19.87 6.87
N GLY A 316 3.89 20.03 7.72
CA GLY A 316 5.20 19.37 7.55
C GLY A 316 5.17 17.86 7.77
N GLN A 317 4.45 17.42 8.81
CA GLN A 317 4.35 16.01 9.18
C GLN A 317 3.52 15.18 8.19
N GLU A 318 2.68 15.82 7.38
CA GLU A 318 1.90 15.17 6.32
C GLU A 318 2.78 14.56 5.24
N LYS A 319 3.80 15.31 4.78
CA LYS A 319 4.71 14.84 3.72
C LYS A 319 5.58 13.68 4.16
N GLU A 320 6.04 13.70 5.41
CA GLU A 320 6.85 12.62 6.00
C GLU A 320 6.03 11.35 6.25
N ARG A 321 4.71 11.47 6.47
CA ARG A 321 3.81 10.35 6.81
C ARG A 321 2.88 9.91 5.68
N ALA A 322 3.10 10.39 4.45
CA ALA A 322 2.29 10.05 3.27
C ALA A 322 2.18 8.53 2.96
N GLY A 323 2.95 7.66 3.66
CA GLY A 323 2.86 6.20 3.57
C GLY A 323 2.13 5.48 4.73
N SER A 324 1.73 6.16 5.82
CA SER A 324 1.11 5.52 6.99
C SER A 324 -0.33 5.98 7.18
N LYS A 325 -1.29 5.19 6.68
CA LYS A 325 -2.70 5.27 7.13
C LYS A 325 -2.84 4.69 8.55
N SER A 326 -2.11 5.23 9.51
CA SER A 326 -2.41 4.93 10.92
C SER A 326 -3.66 5.71 11.30
N LEU A 327 -4.77 4.97 11.42
CA LEU A 327 -6.02 5.47 11.98
C LEU A 327 -5.78 5.79 13.46
N SER A 328 -5.57 7.06 13.80
CA SER A 328 -5.61 7.51 15.19
C SER A 328 -7.05 7.45 15.69
N GLN A 329 -7.50 6.24 16.07
CA GLN A 329 -8.83 5.88 16.57
C GLN A 329 -9.30 6.76 17.74
N THR A 330 -8.36 7.32 18.50
CA THR A 330 -8.60 8.14 19.69
C THR A 330 -9.26 9.49 19.41
N SER A 331 -8.92 10.18 18.31
CA SER A 331 -9.53 11.48 18.00
C SER A 331 -10.97 11.33 17.49
N THR A 332 -11.24 10.23 16.77
CA THR A 332 -12.58 9.89 16.29
C THR A 332 -13.53 9.54 17.44
N ILE A 333 -13.04 8.83 18.47
CA ILE A 333 -13.83 8.52 19.68
C ILE A 333 -14.11 9.81 20.47
N PHE A 334 -13.11 10.68 20.64
CA PHE A 334 -13.30 11.96 21.35
C PHE A 334 -14.32 12.86 20.65
N GLN A 335 -14.24 13.03 19.32
CA GLN A 335 -15.22 13.78 18.54
C GLN A 335 -16.63 13.16 18.59
N ALA A 336 -16.72 11.82 18.65
CA ALA A 336 -18.00 11.13 18.76
C ALA A 336 -18.63 11.27 20.15
N MET A 337 -17.82 11.25 21.22
CA MET A 337 -18.30 11.28 22.60
C MET A 337 -18.46 12.70 23.16
N PHE A 338 -17.69 13.67 22.68
CA PHE A 338 -17.63 15.01 23.26
C PHE A 338 -19.01 15.72 23.33
N PRO A 339 -19.81 15.81 22.24
CA PRO A 339 -21.12 16.47 22.33
C PRO A 339 -22.10 15.74 23.26
N PHE A 340 -21.98 14.41 23.36
CA PHE A 340 -22.81 13.60 24.25
C PHE A 340 -22.47 13.85 25.73
N VAL A 341 -21.18 13.82 26.07
CA VAL A 341 -20.71 14.09 27.43
C VAL A 341 -21.07 15.52 27.83
N LEU A 342 -20.87 16.49 26.94
CA LEU A 342 -21.22 17.89 27.18
C LEU A 342 -22.72 18.07 27.42
N ALA A 343 -23.57 17.53 26.54
CA ALA A 343 -25.03 17.60 26.66
C ALA A 343 -25.55 16.93 27.95
N THR A 344 -24.97 15.78 28.32
CA THR A 344 -25.34 15.06 29.55
C THR A 344 -24.93 15.84 30.79
N ALA A 345 -23.70 16.36 30.82
CA ALA A 345 -23.21 17.18 31.93
C ALA A 345 -24.04 18.47 32.10
N ALA A 346 -24.39 19.13 31.00
CA ALA A 346 -25.24 20.31 31.02
C ALA A 346 -26.67 20.00 31.48
N SER A 347 -27.25 18.88 31.04
CA SER A 347 -28.57 18.44 31.50
C SER A 347 -28.58 18.14 33.00
N ALA A 348 -27.52 17.49 33.50
CA ALA A 348 -27.33 17.28 34.93
C ALA A 348 -27.19 18.60 35.69
N ALA A 349 -26.42 19.55 35.18
CA ALA A 349 -26.28 20.87 35.78
C ALA A 349 -27.63 21.62 35.83
N LEU A 350 -28.41 21.61 34.74
CA LEU A 350 -29.73 22.25 34.70
C LEU A 350 -30.69 21.66 35.74
N LEU A 351 -30.75 20.33 35.85
CA LEU A 351 -31.70 19.67 36.74
C LEU A 351 -31.27 19.64 38.21
N LEU A 352 -29.97 19.48 38.48
CA LEU A 352 -29.45 19.28 39.84
C LEU A 352 -28.97 20.58 40.49
N ILE A 353 -28.61 21.59 39.70
CA ILE A 353 -28.00 22.82 40.20
C ILE A 353 -28.90 24.04 39.93
N VAL A 354 -29.37 24.21 38.69
CA VAL A 354 -30.10 25.42 38.29
C VAL A 354 -31.57 25.39 38.70
N ALA A 355 -32.29 24.34 38.35
CA ALA A 355 -33.73 24.21 38.66
C ALA A 355 -34.04 24.26 40.16
N PRO A 356 -33.27 23.61 41.07
CA PRO A 356 -33.55 23.65 42.50
C PRO A 356 -33.30 25.02 43.15
N ARG A 357 -32.49 25.88 42.52
CA ARG A 357 -32.17 27.23 43.04
C ARG A 357 -33.25 28.28 42.73
N GLY A 358 -34.29 27.92 41.99
CA GLY A 358 -35.32 28.87 41.55
C GLY A 358 -34.82 29.93 40.56
N GLN A 359 -33.58 29.79 40.07
CA GLN A 359 -32.95 30.72 39.13
C GLN A 359 -33.40 30.49 37.67
N GLY A 360 -34.11 29.39 37.40
CA GLY A 360 -34.66 29.09 36.08
C GLY A 360 -36.09 28.55 36.19
N ASP A 361 -36.91 28.86 35.19
CA ASP A 361 -38.22 28.22 35.03
C ASP A 361 -38.01 26.70 34.88
N LEU A 362 -38.63 25.92 35.77
CA LEU A 362 -38.54 24.46 35.76
C LEU A 362 -39.02 23.90 34.42
N LEU A 363 -40.02 24.56 33.82
CA LEU A 363 -40.56 24.20 32.52
C LEU A 363 -39.53 24.44 31.42
N PHE A 364 -38.85 25.59 31.42
CA PHE A 364 -37.76 25.87 30.48
C PHE A 364 -36.62 24.84 30.61
N SER A 365 -36.21 24.52 31.84
CA SER A 365 -35.13 23.56 32.10
C SER A 365 -35.50 22.16 31.60
N ALA A 366 -36.72 21.70 31.90
CA ALA A 366 -37.21 20.39 31.43
C ALA A 366 -37.32 20.32 29.89
N VAL A 367 -37.89 21.35 29.26
CA VAL A 367 -38.02 21.42 27.80
C VAL A 367 -36.64 21.48 27.13
N SER A 368 -35.71 22.26 27.67
CA SER A 368 -34.35 22.35 27.14
C SER A 368 -33.62 21.00 27.20
N VAL A 369 -33.74 20.27 28.32
CA VAL A 369 -33.17 18.92 28.45
C VAL A 369 -33.78 17.95 27.45
N ILE A 370 -35.09 17.99 27.23
CA ILE A 370 -35.77 17.17 26.22
C ILE A 370 -35.22 17.50 24.82
N ILE A 371 -35.16 18.78 24.45
CA ILE A 371 -34.67 19.22 23.13
C ILE A 371 -33.22 18.78 22.92
N ILE A 372 -32.34 19.02 23.89
CA ILE A 372 -30.92 18.61 23.81
C ILE A 372 -30.81 17.10 23.68
N THR A 373 -31.59 16.33 24.45
CA THR A 373 -31.58 14.88 24.42
C THR A 373 -32.03 14.36 23.06
N VAL A 374 -33.14 14.88 22.52
CA VAL A 374 -33.64 14.53 21.18
C VAL A 374 -32.59 14.83 20.11
N LEU A 375 -31.95 16.00 20.17
CA LEU A 375 -30.94 16.43 19.21
C LEU A 375 -29.71 15.50 19.25
N VAL A 376 -29.27 15.12 20.45
CA VAL A 376 -28.20 14.15 20.67
C VAL A 376 -28.59 12.78 20.13
N VAL A 377 -29.81 12.31 20.37
CA VAL A 377 -30.29 11.01 19.85
C VAL A 377 -30.27 11.00 18.33
N ILE A 378 -30.85 12.01 17.68
CA ILE A 378 -30.86 12.14 16.20
C ILE A 378 -29.42 12.09 15.67
N ARG A 379 -28.52 12.85 16.29
CA ARG A 379 -27.10 12.89 15.93
C ARG A 379 -26.42 11.53 16.09
N GLN A 380 -26.66 10.80 17.18
CA GLN A 380 -26.07 9.47 17.38
C GLN A 380 -26.61 8.44 16.39
N THR A 381 -27.90 8.51 16.03
CA THR A 381 -28.46 7.66 14.99
C THR A 381 -27.77 7.88 13.65
N LEU A 382 -27.50 9.13 13.25
CA LEU A 382 -26.78 9.43 12.00
C LEU A 382 -25.35 8.89 12.00
N ILE A 383 -24.63 9.01 13.13
CA ILE A 383 -23.27 8.46 13.27
C ILE A 383 -23.28 6.94 13.18
N LEU A 384 -24.28 6.28 13.79
CA LEU A 384 -24.47 4.83 13.69
C LEU A 384 -24.72 4.39 12.24
N LEU A 385 -25.58 5.10 11.51
CA LEU A 385 -25.87 4.81 10.11
C LEU A 385 -24.62 4.98 9.22
N GLU A 386 -23.81 6.02 9.46
CA GLU A 386 -22.57 6.25 8.73
C GLU A 386 -21.49 5.21 9.06
N ASN A 387 -21.37 4.81 10.33
CA ASN A 387 -20.48 3.73 10.76
C ASN A 387 -20.85 2.40 10.11
N GLN A 388 -22.13 2.10 9.97
CA GLN A 388 -22.58 0.90 9.25
C GLN A 388 -22.20 0.96 7.76
N LYS A 389 -22.36 2.12 7.11
CA LYS A 389 -21.94 2.31 5.72
C LYS A 389 -20.42 2.14 5.55
N LEU A 390 -19.61 2.73 6.40
CA LEU A 390 -18.14 2.56 6.40
C LEU A 390 -17.73 1.11 6.63
N THR A 391 -18.38 0.42 7.58
CA THR A 391 -18.13 -1.00 7.85
C THR A 391 -18.46 -1.87 6.63
N SER A 392 -19.53 -1.54 5.89
CA SER A 392 -19.89 -2.25 4.67
C SER A 392 -18.85 -2.04 3.55
N GLN A 393 -18.29 -0.84 3.41
CA GLN A 393 -17.24 -0.53 2.43
C GLN A 393 -15.94 -1.26 2.75
N ILE A 394 -15.52 -1.27 4.03
CA ILE A 394 -14.32 -2.01 4.47
C ILE A 394 -14.49 -3.51 4.20
N ARG A 395 -15.66 -4.08 4.48
CA ARG A 395 -15.95 -5.49 4.14
C ARG A 395 -15.86 -5.73 2.63
N GLY A 396 -16.33 -4.80 1.81
CA GLY A 396 -16.21 -4.87 0.35
C GLY A 396 -14.75 -4.88 -0.12
N GLU A 397 -13.93 -3.95 0.35
CA GLU A 397 -12.50 -3.88 0.01
C GLU A 397 -11.72 -5.12 0.50
N LEU A 398 -12.06 -5.65 1.68
CA LEU A 398 -11.50 -6.90 2.19
C LEU A 398 -11.85 -8.11 1.32
N VAL A 399 -13.07 -8.16 0.75
CA VAL A 399 -13.46 -9.23 -0.17
C VAL A 399 -12.68 -9.12 -1.48
N VAL A 400 -12.48 -7.90 -2.01
CA VAL A 400 -11.71 -7.67 -3.24
C VAL A 400 -10.24 -8.04 -3.06
N THR A 401 -9.60 -7.57 -1.98
CA THR A 401 -8.19 -7.88 -1.69
C THR A 401 -7.99 -9.38 -1.44
N ARG A 402 -8.92 -10.05 -0.75
CA ARG A 402 -8.86 -11.50 -0.55
C ARG A 402 -9.03 -12.29 -1.85
N ARG A 403 -9.87 -11.82 -2.78
CA ARG A 403 -10.00 -12.41 -4.12
C ARG A 403 -8.72 -12.22 -4.94
N ALA A 404 -8.12 -11.03 -4.90
CA ALA A 404 -6.85 -10.76 -5.57
C ALA A 404 -5.71 -11.63 -5.01
N ALA A 405 -5.63 -11.79 -3.68
CA ALA A 405 -4.65 -12.68 -3.04
C ALA A 405 -4.84 -14.15 -3.46
N LYS A 406 -6.08 -14.65 -3.50
CA LYS A 406 -6.37 -16.00 -3.99
C LYS A 406 -6.03 -16.22 -5.46
N ALA A 407 -6.25 -15.21 -6.31
CA ALA A 407 -5.90 -15.30 -7.72
C ALA A 407 -4.37 -15.39 -7.91
N ALA A 408 -3.61 -14.60 -7.16
CA ALA A 408 -2.15 -14.65 -7.17
C ALA A 408 -1.60 -15.99 -6.64
N GLU A 409 -2.25 -16.60 -5.65
CA GLU A 409 -1.89 -17.93 -5.14
C GLU A 409 -2.10 -19.01 -6.22
N MET A 410 -3.23 -18.97 -6.95
CA MET A 410 -3.49 -19.90 -8.06
C MET A 410 -2.49 -19.75 -9.21
N GLU A 411 -2.12 -18.53 -9.60
CA GLU A 411 -1.10 -18.29 -10.63
C GLU A 411 0.29 -18.79 -10.19
N ALA A 412 0.64 -18.65 -8.91
CA ALA A 412 1.90 -19.15 -8.36
C ALA A 412 1.96 -20.69 -8.34
N ASP A 413 0.84 -21.35 -8.01
CA ASP A 413 0.71 -22.81 -8.06
C ASP A 413 0.83 -23.33 -9.50
N GLU A 414 0.17 -22.69 -10.47
CA GLU A 414 0.26 -23.06 -11.89
C GLU A 414 1.68 -22.88 -12.43
N ALA A 415 2.34 -21.76 -12.12
CA ALA A 415 3.73 -21.54 -12.50
C ALA A 415 4.68 -22.58 -11.89
N SER A 416 4.45 -22.98 -10.63
CA SER A 416 5.23 -24.02 -9.96
C SER A 416 5.05 -25.39 -10.61
N GLN A 417 3.82 -25.73 -11.01
CA GLN A 417 3.53 -26.96 -11.76
C GLN A 417 4.24 -26.97 -13.13
N ILE A 418 4.20 -25.86 -13.88
CA ILE A 418 4.89 -25.76 -15.16
C ILE A 418 6.40 -25.95 -14.99
N LEU A 419 7.02 -25.27 -14.01
CA LEU A 419 8.46 -25.40 -13.73
C LEU A 419 8.85 -26.84 -13.36
N SER A 420 8.07 -27.51 -12.51
CA SER A 420 8.33 -28.92 -12.17
C SER A 420 8.23 -29.84 -13.39
N SER A 421 7.26 -29.62 -14.28
CA SER A 421 7.12 -30.40 -15.51
C SER A 421 8.29 -30.19 -16.48
N MET A 422 8.79 -28.96 -16.60
CA MET A 422 9.94 -28.62 -17.43
C MET A 422 11.23 -29.26 -16.90
N GLN A 423 11.43 -29.25 -15.57
CA GLN A 423 12.57 -29.94 -14.95
C GLN A 423 12.54 -31.45 -15.16
N GLN A 424 11.37 -32.09 -15.04
CA GLN A 424 11.22 -33.52 -15.33
C GLN A 424 11.53 -33.85 -16.79
N LEU A 425 11.09 -32.99 -17.72
CA LEU A 425 11.39 -33.14 -19.14
C LEU A 425 12.89 -33.00 -19.43
N GLU A 426 13.54 -31.99 -18.87
CA GLU A 426 14.98 -31.75 -19.05
C GLU A 426 15.84 -32.90 -18.51
N GLN A 427 15.52 -33.39 -17.30
CA GLN A 427 16.17 -34.57 -16.71
C GLN A 427 15.96 -35.82 -17.58
N GLY A 428 14.74 -36.04 -18.07
CA GLY A 428 14.45 -37.18 -18.94
C GLY A 428 15.18 -37.11 -20.29
N ILE A 429 15.34 -35.91 -20.87
CA ILE A 429 16.11 -35.72 -22.11
C ILE A 429 17.61 -35.99 -21.87
N GLN A 430 18.19 -35.52 -20.77
CA GLN A 430 19.60 -35.79 -20.45
C GLN A 430 19.86 -37.29 -20.32
N VAL A 431 18.99 -38.02 -19.60
CA VAL A 431 19.10 -39.48 -19.47
C VAL A 431 19.01 -40.18 -20.82
N LEU A 432 18.12 -39.72 -21.71
CA LEU A 432 18.02 -40.26 -23.08
C LEU A 432 19.28 -39.99 -23.91
N GLN A 433 19.87 -38.79 -23.78
CA GLN A 433 21.12 -38.45 -24.45
C GLN A 433 22.27 -39.35 -23.99
N ASP A 434 22.37 -39.63 -22.68
CA ASP A 434 23.38 -40.53 -22.13
C ASP A 434 23.22 -41.97 -22.64
N VAL A 435 21.98 -42.46 -22.71
CA VAL A 435 21.68 -43.77 -23.31
C VAL A 435 22.10 -43.78 -24.78
N HIS A 436 21.78 -42.72 -25.53
CA HIS A 436 22.16 -42.61 -26.94
C HIS A 436 23.68 -42.56 -27.14
N ALA A 437 24.40 -41.81 -26.31
CA ALA A 437 25.86 -41.74 -26.35
C ALA A 437 26.52 -43.10 -26.06
N ASN A 438 25.97 -43.88 -25.12
CA ASN A 438 26.42 -45.25 -24.85
C ASN A 438 26.19 -46.20 -26.04
N VAL A 439 25.04 -46.06 -26.71
CA VAL A 439 24.70 -46.85 -27.89
C VAL A 439 25.61 -46.50 -29.08
N ALA A 440 25.91 -45.21 -29.28
CA ALA A 440 26.84 -44.76 -30.30
C ALA A 440 28.28 -45.29 -30.08
N ARG A 441 28.65 -45.58 -28.82
CA ARG A 441 29.91 -46.24 -28.45
C ARG A 441 29.89 -47.76 -28.61
N GLY A 442 28.82 -48.34 -29.16
CA GLY A 442 28.67 -49.78 -29.42
C GLY A 442 28.11 -50.60 -28.25
N ASN A 443 27.69 -49.96 -27.15
CA ASN A 443 27.05 -50.67 -26.04
C ASN A 443 25.53 -50.75 -26.26
N PHE A 444 25.09 -51.79 -26.96
CA PHE A 444 23.67 -52.03 -27.25
C PHE A 444 22.89 -52.64 -26.06
N SER A 445 23.54 -52.92 -24.93
CA SER A 445 22.90 -53.47 -23.73
C SER A 445 22.33 -52.38 -22.82
N THR A 446 22.70 -51.12 -23.02
CA THR A 446 22.14 -49.98 -22.27
C THR A 446 20.63 -49.85 -22.52
N ARG A 447 19.88 -49.47 -21.50
CA ARG A 447 18.44 -49.20 -21.57
C ARG A 447 18.15 -47.88 -20.90
N ALA A 448 17.20 -47.13 -21.46
CA ALA A 448 16.64 -45.98 -20.79
C ALA A 448 15.75 -46.45 -19.61
N PRO A 449 15.87 -45.83 -18.43
CA PRO A 449 15.06 -46.17 -17.26
C PRO A 449 13.58 -45.87 -17.52
N ALA A 450 12.69 -46.52 -16.77
CA ALA A 450 11.26 -46.26 -16.87
C ALA A 450 10.97 -44.82 -16.42
N MET A 451 10.60 -43.95 -17.38
CA MET A 451 10.20 -42.56 -17.12
C MET A 451 8.67 -42.46 -17.18
N GLU A 452 8.07 -41.81 -16.19
CA GLU A 452 6.65 -41.47 -16.21
C GLU A 452 6.44 -40.11 -16.91
N GLY A 453 5.28 -39.91 -17.54
CA GLY A 453 4.93 -38.64 -18.21
C GLY A 453 5.20 -38.60 -19.73
N PRO A 454 5.41 -37.41 -20.32
CA PRO A 454 5.36 -37.21 -21.78
C PRO A 454 6.48 -37.92 -22.56
N LEU A 455 7.57 -38.31 -21.91
CA LEU A 455 8.69 -39.02 -22.54
C LEU A 455 8.53 -40.55 -22.59
N LEU A 456 7.51 -41.10 -21.92
CA LEU A 456 7.26 -42.55 -21.85
C LEU A 456 7.19 -43.22 -23.24
N PRO A 457 6.47 -42.68 -24.25
CA PRO A 457 6.41 -43.31 -25.56
C PRO A 457 7.78 -43.35 -26.27
N LEU A 458 8.59 -42.31 -26.06
CA LEU A 458 9.92 -42.19 -26.65
C LEU A 458 10.89 -43.20 -26.03
N VAL A 459 10.92 -43.29 -24.70
CA VAL A 459 11.71 -44.27 -23.94
C VAL A 459 11.35 -45.71 -24.34
N ALA A 460 10.06 -46.02 -24.44
CA ALA A 460 9.58 -47.34 -24.84
C ALA A 460 10.04 -47.70 -26.26
N SER A 461 9.90 -46.76 -27.20
CA SER A 461 10.34 -46.96 -28.60
C SER A 461 11.86 -47.16 -28.70
N LEU A 462 12.66 -46.40 -27.95
CA LEU A 462 14.11 -46.51 -27.93
C LEU A 462 14.55 -47.86 -27.38
N ASN A 463 14.01 -48.29 -26.23
CA ASN A 463 14.36 -49.58 -25.63
C ASN A 463 14.02 -50.77 -26.55
N LEU A 464 12.91 -50.70 -27.30
CA LEU A 464 12.57 -51.70 -28.32
C LEU A 464 13.57 -51.73 -29.48
N MET A 465 14.04 -50.57 -29.94
CA MET A 465 15.09 -50.48 -30.97
C MET A 465 16.41 -51.07 -30.48
N LEU A 466 16.82 -50.76 -29.24
CA LEU A 466 18.05 -51.28 -28.64
C LEU A 466 18.02 -52.79 -28.44
N ASP A 467 16.88 -53.36 -28.04
CA ASP A 467 16.71 -54.81 -27.95
C ASP A 467 16.94 -55.52 -29.31
N ARG A 468 16.44 -54.91 -30.39
CA ARG A 468 16.66 -55.44 -31.75
C ARG A 468 18.12 -55.32 -32.16
N LEU A 469 18.75 -54.16 -31.97
CA LEU A 469 20.15 -53.94 -32.32
C LEU A 469 21.10 -54.88 -31.56
N GLN A 470 20.85 -55.10 -30.27
CA GLN A 470 21.62 -56.06 -29.47
C GLN A 470 21.52 -57.48 -30.05
N LYS A 471 20.30 -57.92 -30.42
CA LYS A 471 20.08 -59.22 -31.08
C LYS A 471 20.81 -59.32 -32.42
N TYR A 472 20.92 -58.22 -33.16
CA TYR A 472 21.70 -58.18 -34.41
C TYR A 472 23.20 -58.27 -34.14
N SER A 473 23.73 -57.49 -33.20
CA SER A 473 25.16 -57.51 -32.83
C SER A 473 25.61 -58.90 -32.39
N GLN A 474 24.85 -59.57 -31.52
CA GLN A 474 25.14 -60.93 -31.07
C GLN A 474 25.13 -61.95 -32.22
N ARG A 475 24.27 -61.74 -33.23
CA ARG A 475 24.21 -62.60 -34.42
C ARG A 475 25.35 -62.34 -35.40
N ALA A 476 25.84 -61.10 -35.49
CA ALA A 476 27.02 -60.76 -36.28
C ALA A 476 28.29 -61.39 -35.70
N GLU A 477 28.45 -61.40 -34.38
CA GLU A 477 29.56 -62.10 -33.72
C GLU A 477 29.49 -63.62 -33.93
N ALA A 478 28.29 -64.21 -33.88
CA ALA A 478 28.09 -65.62 -34.21
C ALA A 478 28.50 -65.93 -35.67
N TYR A 479 28.34 -64.97 -36.58
CA TYR A 479 28.80 -65.07 -37.97
C TYR A 479 30.32 -65.17 -38.09
N ASP A 480 31.04 -64.28 -37.40
CA ASP A 480 32.49 -64.28 -37.40
C ASP A 480 33.06 -65.57 -36.76
N GLN A 481 32.35 -66.13 -35.79
CA GLN A 481 32.72 -67.40 -35.19
C GLN A 481 32.50 -68.57 -36.16
N VAL A 482 31.36 -68.63 -36.85
CA VAL A 482 31.09 -69.64 -37.89
C VAL A 482 32.09 -69.52 -39.05
N GLN A 483 32.44 -68.30 -39.47
CA GLN A 483 33.40 -68.11 -40.55
C GLN A 483 34.81 -68.57 -40.15
N ARG A 484 35.23 -68.33 -38.90
CA ARG A 484 36.49 -68.85 -38.35
C ARG A 484 36.51 -70.37 -38.29
N GLU A 485 35.43 -70.99 -37.82
CA GLU A 485 35.30 -72.46 -37.78
C GLU A 485 35.32 -73.08 -39.18
N VAL A 486 34.65 -72.46 -40.16
CA VAL A 486 34.69 -72.88 -41.57
C VAL A 486 36.09 -72.76 -42.16
N HIS A 487 36.83 -71.71 -41.81
CA HIS A 487 38.21 -71.52 -42.27
C HIS A 487 39.17 -72.55 -41.68
N GLN A 488 39.02 -72.88 -40.39
CA GLN A 488 39.77 -73.95 -39.73
C GLN A 488 39.45 -75.32 -40.33
N LEU A 489 38.17 -75.59 -40.65
CA LEU A 489 37.76 -76.83 -41.31
C LEU A 489 38.38 -76.95 -42.71
N SER A 490 38.42 -75.85 -43.47
CA SER A 490 39.07 -75.80 -44.79
C SER A 490 40.58 -76.05 -44.72
N GLN A 491 41.27 -75.53 -43.69
CA GLN A 491 42.70 -75.77 -43.48
C GLN A 491 42.98 -77.22 -43.08
N ALA A 492 42.15 -77.81 -42.22
CA ALA A 492 42.26 -79.22 -41.84
C ALA A 492 42.04 -80.16 -43.05
N ILE A 493 41.10 -79.82 -43.94
CA ILE A 493 40.85 -80.59 -45.18
C ILE A 493 42.01 -80.43 -46.18
N MET A 494 42.63 -79.25 -46.30
CA MET A 494 43.81 -79.07 -47.17
C MET A 494 45.05 -79.80 -46.64
N LEU A 495 45.24 -79.87 -45.31
CA LEU A 495 46.31 -80.67 -44.70
C LEU A 495 46.14 -82.17 -44.95
N LEU A 496 44.90 -82.65 -45.07
CA LEU A 496 44.58 -84.03 -45.45
C LEU A 496 44.73 -84.31 -46.96
N GLY A 497 44.76 -83.28 -47.81
CA GLY A 497 44.76 -83.38 -49.27
C GLY A 497 46.11 -83.20 -49.96
N ASN A 498 47.18 -82.85 -49.24
CA ASN A 498 48.53 -82.76 -49.80
C ASN A 498 49.23 -84.13 -49.72
N GLU A 499 49.81 -84.57 -50.85
CA GLU A 499 50.31 -85.92 -51.16
C GLU A 499 51.51 -86.45 -50.33
N GLN A 500 51.59 -86.25 -49.01
CA GLN A 500 52.65 -86.85 -48.17
C GLN A 500 52.15 -87.45 -46.84
N GLY A 501 50.95 -88.04 -46.84
CA GLY A 501 50.36 -88.71 -45.66
C GLY A 501 49.89 -90.15 -45.86
N THR A 502 50.22 -90.82 -46.97
CA THR A 502 49.72 -92.17 -47.32
C THR A 502 50.42 -93.32 -46.59
N ALA A 503 51.26 -93.06 -45.58
CA ALA A 503 51.98 -94.10 -44.84
C ALA A 503 51.44 -94.41 -43.42
N GLN A 504 50.41 -93.71 -42.91
CA GLN A 504 49.83 -93.98 -41.58
C GLN A 504 48.30 -94.14 -41.55
N LEU A 505 47.65 -94.28 -42.71
CA LEU A 505 46.19 -94.52 -42.81
C LEU A 505 45.82 -96.01 -42.96
N GLN A 506 46.77 -96.93 -42.86
CA GLN A 506 46.55 -98.38 -43.01
C GLN A 506 46.19 -99.13 -41.70
N SER A 507 46.05 -98.45 -40.57
CA SER A 507 45.69 -99.10 -39.28
C SER A 507 44.58 -98.39 -38.49
N LEU A 508 43.76 -97.58 -39.15
CA LEU A 508 42.54 -97.02 -38.55
C LEU A 508 41.33 -97.92 -38.88
N PRO A 509 40.53 -98.37 -37.89
CA PRO A 509 39.35 -99.18 -38.15
C PRO A 509 38.37 -98.42 -39.07
N VAL A 510 37.84 -99.10 -40.09
CA VAL A 510 36.90 -98.52 -41.10
C VAL A 510 35.70 -97.81 -40.46
N ARG A 511 35.31 -98.20 -39.24
CA ARG A 511 34.25 -97.56 -38.44
C ARG A 511 34.54 -96.09 -38.11
N ASP A 512 35.78 -95.76 -37.75
CA ASP A 512 36.15 -94.41 -37.28
C ASP A 512 36.29 -93.43 -38.46
N LEU A 513 36.77 -93.91 -39.61
CA LEU A 513 36.81 -93.15 -40.87
C LEU A 513 35.40 -92.85 -41.43
N GLN A 514 34.47 -93.80 -41.32
CA GLN A 514 33.07 -93.56 -41.67
C GLN A 514 32.38 -92.61 -40.71
N GLN A 515 32.62 -92.73 -39.39
CA GLN A 515 32.06 -91.79 -38.40
C GLN A 515 32.61 -90.37 -38.61
N LEU A 516 33.90 -90.20 -38.89
CA LEU A 516 34.48 -88.89 -39.16
C LEU A 516 33.93 -88.27 -40.45
N LYS A 517 33.79 -89.06 -41.51
CA LYS A 517 33.17 -88.62 -42.78
C LYS A 517 31.71 -88.24 -42.59
N GLN A 518 30.95 -89.01 -41.79
CA GLN A 518 29.56 -88.69 -41.47
C GLN A 518 29.45 -87.44 -40.58
N ALA A 519 30.34 -87.26 -39.61
CA ALA A 519 30.39 -86.07 -38.77
C ALA A 519 30.73 -84.80 -39.57
N ILE A 520 31.70 -84.89 -40.49
CA ILE A 520 32.06 -83.78 -41.39
C ILE A 520 30.92 -83.46 -42.36
N LEU A 521 30.29 -84.47 -42.99
CA LEU A 521 29.15 -84.25 -43.88
C LEU A 521 27.91 -83.73 -43.15
N ALA A 522 27.67 -84.19 -41.92
CA ALA A 522 26.59 -83.68 -41.07
C ALA A 522 26.85 -82.22 -40.70
N LYS A 523 28.07 -81.89 -40.25
CA LYS A 523 28.46 -80.51 -39.91
C LYS A 523 28.41 -79.59 -41.13
N GLN A 524 28.86 -80.05 -42.29
CA GLN A 524 28.80 -79.31 -43.56
C GLN A 524 27.34 -79.04 -43.99
N ARG A 525 26.45 -80.03 -43.84
CA ARG A 525 25.01 -79.85 -44.12
C ARG A 525 24.38 -78.84 -43.16
N THR A 526 24.68 -78.91 -41.86
CA THR A 526 24.17 -77.95 -40.88
C THR A 526 24.65 -76.53 -41.19
N LEU A 527 25.92 -76.36 -41.58
CA LEU A 527 26.50 -75.08 -41.98
C LEU A 527 25.88 -74.52 -43.27
N LEU A 528 25.64 -75.37 -44.28
CA LEU A 528 24.94 -74.98 -45.51
C LEU A 528 23.49 -74.57 -45.24
N GLN A 529 22.79 -75.30 -44.37
CA GLN A 529 21.40 -75.01 -44.02
C GLN A 529 21.27 -73.71 -43.22
N GLN A 530 22.21 -73.44 -42.30
CA GLN A 530 22.31 -72.16 -41.60
C GLN A 530 22.61 -71.00 -42.56
N LYS A 531 23.53 -71.19 -43.52
CA LYS A 531 23.83 -70.19 -44.55
C LYS A 531 22.61 -69.85 -45.41
N GLN A 532 21.84 -70.86 -45.83
CA GLN A 532 20.64 -70.65 -46.65
C GLN A 532 19.52 -69.93 -45.89
N LEU A 533 19.30 -70.27 -44.62
CA LEU A 533 18.35 -69.54 -43.77
C LEU A 533 18.72 -68.08 -43.64
N LEU A 534 20.01 -67.77 -43.66
CA LEU A 534 20.50 -66.41 -43.54
C LEU A 534 20.44 -65.61 -44.83
N ASP A 535 20.75 -66.20 -45.97
CA ASP A 535 20.51 -65.56 -47.28
C ASP A 535 19.03 -65.18 -47.43
N ALA A 536 18.11 -66.05 -46.98
CA ALA A 536 16.67 -65.79 -47.00
C ALA A 536 16.25 -64.65 -46.05
N GLN A 537 16.88 -64.52 -44.88
CA GLN A 537 16.60 -63.43 -43.93
C GLN A 537 17.19 -62.10 -44.39
N GLN A 538 18.38 -62.11 -45.02
CA GLN A 538 19.00 -60.93 -45.61
C GLN A 538 18.12 -60.34 -46.73
N GLN A 539 17.52 -61.18 -47.57
CA GLN A 539 16.57 -60.75 -48.60
C GLN A 539 15.30 -60.12 -48.01
N ARG A 540 14.77 -60.66 -46.89
CA ARG A 540 13.60 -60.07 -46.21
C ARG A 540 13.91 -58.70 -45.60
N ILE A 541 15.12 -58.52 -45.05
CA ILE A 541 15.56 -57.23 -44.48
C ILE A 541 15.70 -56.19 -45.58
N GLN A 542 16.32 -56.53 -46.73
CA GLN A 542 16.38 -55.64 -47.89
C GLN A 542 15.00 -55.24 -48.40
N ALA A 543 14.08 -56.20 -48.55
CA ALA A 543 12.72 -55.92 -48.99
C ALA A 543 11.93 -55.02 -48.02
N THR A 544 12.30 -55.01 -46.74
CA THR A 544 11.67 -54.16 -45.71
C THR A 544 12.28 -52.76 -45.68
N LEU A 545 13.62 -52.66 -45.76
CA LEU A 545 14.34 -51.40 -45.90
C LEU A 545 13.87 -50.63 -47.14
N GLN A 546 13.69 -51.33 -48.26
CA GLN A 546 13.21 -50.74 -49.50
C GLN A 546 11.76 -50.25 -49.37
N ARG A 547 10.88 -51.02 -48.70
CA ARG A 547 9.51 -50.57 -48.38
C ARG A 547 9.46 -49.32 -47.49
N VAL A 548 10.32 -49.24 -46.47
CA VAL A 548 10.41 -48.06 -45.59
C VAL A 548 10.94 -46.85 -46.35
N GLN A 549 11.92 -47.05 -47.24
CA GLN A 549 12.46 -45.99 -48.10
C GLN A 549 11.40 -45.47 -49.08
N ASP A 550 10.60 -46.35 -49.69
CA ASP A 550 9.51 -45.97 -50.59
C ASP A 550 8.42 -45.17 -49.85
N GLN A 551 8.06 -45.56 -48.63
CA GLN A 551 7.10 -44.81 -47.82
C GLN A 551 7.62 -43.43 -47.40
N LEU A 552 8.91 -43.32 -47.06
CA LEU A 552 9.56 -42.04 -46.73
C LEU A 552 9.66 -41.11 -47.96
N LEU A 553 9.88 -41.65 -49.15
CA LEU A 553 9.86 -40.89 -50.42
C LEU A 553 8.46 -40.34 -50.73
N ILE A 554 7.40 -41.12 -50.49
CA ILE A 554 6.01 -40.66 -50.62
C ILE A 554 5.71 -39.53 -49.62
N LEU A 555 6.12 -39.68 -48.36
CA LEU A 555 5.97 -38.67 -47.31
C LEU A 555 6.77 -37.40 -47.58
N LYS A 556 7.95 -37.50 -48.22
CA LYS A 556 8.70 -36.32 -48.67
C LYS A 556 7.92 -35.53 -49.72
N GLY A 557 7.18 -36.19 -50.60
CA GLY A 557 6.34 -35.55 -51.63
C GLY A 557 5.17 -34.72 -51.09
N THR A 558 4.77 -34.93 -49.83
CA THR A 558 3.64 -34.20 -49.20
C THR A 558 4.09 -33.04 -48.32
N VAL A 559 5.39 -32.84 -48.12
CA VAL A 559 5.97 -31.82 -47.21
C VAL A 559 6.57 -30.66 -48.03
N PRO A 560 6.28 -29.39 -47.71
CA PRO A 560 6.77 -28.24 -48.46
C PRO A 560 8.31 -28.08 -48.37
N PRO A 561 8.99 -27.74 -49.49
CA PRO A 561 10.43 -27.91 -49.68
C PRO A 561 11.35 -26.99 -48.85
N GLN A 562 10.82 -26.06 -48.06
CA GLN A 562 11.60 -25.12 -47.23
C GLN A 562 11.37 -25.29 -45.72
N SER A 563 10.74 -26.39 -45.29
CA SER A 563 10.57 -26.70 -43.87
C SER A 563 11.77 -27.47 -43.32
N GLY A 564 12.18 -27.20 -42.07
CA GLY A 564 13.24 -27.99 -41.40
C GLY A 564 12.92 -29.49 -41.29
N ALA A 565 11.65 -29.88 -41.48
CA ALA A 565 11.21 -31.26 -41.60
C ALA A 565 11.69 -31.94 -42.90
N ALA A 566 11.83 -31.19 -44.00
CA ALA A 566 12.35 -31.72 -45.27
C ALA A 566 13.84 -32.05 -45.19
N ASP A 567 14.63 -31.21 -44.51
CA ASP A 567 16.06 -31.45 -44.25
C ASP A 567 16.27 -32.64 -43.30
N ALA A 568 15.42 -32.78 -42.28
CA ALA A 568 15.43 -33.94 -41.40
C ALA A 568 15.11 -35.23 -42.17
N LEU A 569 14.09 -35.21 -43.04
CA LEU A 569 13.73 -36.33 -43.91
C LEU A 569 14.87 -36.70 -44.88
N ASP A 570 15.56 -35.71 -45.45
CA ASP A 570 16.70 -35.95 -46.35
C ASP A 570 17.92 -36.53 -45.64
N THR A 571 18.11 -36.17 -44.37
CA THR A 571 19.17 -36.74 -43.53
C THR A 571 18.85 -38.20 -43.19
N VAL A 572 17.58 -38.51 -42.89
CA VAL A 572 17.11 -39.89 -42.64
C VAL A 572 17.17 -40.75 -43.91
N LEU A 573 16.80 -40.21 -45.07
CA LEU A 573 16.88 -40.93 -46.36
C LEU A 573 18.33 -41.25 -46.75
N ARG A 574 19.26 -40.31 -46.55
CA ARG A 574 20.69 -40.52 -46.81
C ARG A 574 21.32 -41.55 -45.88
N THR A 575 20.95 -41.54 -44.60
CA THR A 575 21.42 -42.55 -43.64
C THR A 575 20.86 -43.94 -43.97
N LEU A 576 19.57 -44.05 -44.33
CA LEU A 576 18.99 -45.31 -44.82
C LEU A 576 19.64 -45.82 -46.10
N GLN A 577 19.95 -44.95 -47.07
CA GLN A 577 20.68 -45.33 -48.29
C GLN A 577 22.09 -45.82 -48.01
N SER A 578 22.81 -45.15 -47.08
CA SER A 578 24.15 -45.61 -46.67
C SER A 578 24.10 -46.99 -46.02
N LEU A 579 23.12 -47.25 -45.16
CA LEU A 579 22.88 -48.56 -44.54
C LEU A 579 22.52 -49.64 -45.57
N ALA A 580 21.70 -49.32 -46.58
CA ALA A 580 21.39 -50.24 -47.67
C ALA A 580 22.62 -50.58 -48.53
N SER A 581 23.51 -49.61 -48.75
CA SER A 581 24.72 -49.78 -49.57
C SER A 581 25.78 -50.69 -48.92
N LEU A 582 25.86 -50.69 -47.59
CA LEU A 582 26.73 -51.59 -46.80
C LEU A 582 26.33 -53.07 -46.94
N TRP A 583 25.13 -53.36 -47.45
CA TRP A 583 24.54 -54.70 -47.49
C TRP A 583 24.39 -55.27 -48.92
N LYS A 584 25.13 -54.76 -49.92
CA LYS A 584 25.15 -55.36 -51.28
C LYS A 584 25.86 -56.73 -51.27
N PRO A 585 25.25 -57.80 -51.82
CA PRO A 585 25.89 -59.11 -51.87
C PRO A 585 27.09 -59.10 -52.83
N ALA A 586 28.22 -59.68 -52.40
CA ALA A 586 29.42 -59.91 -53.22
C ALA A 586 29.23 -61.02 -54.28
N ARG A 587 28.11 -61.01 -55.03
CA ARG A 587 27.73 -62.05 -56.02
C ARG A 587 27.96 -61.65 -57.49
N ALA A 588 28.81 -60.69 -57.79
CA ALA A 588 29.06 -60.27 -59.18
C ALA A 588 30.21 -61.02 -59.90
N ASN A 589 31.07 -61.78 -59.21
CA ASN A 589 32.31 -62.32 -59.83
C ASN A 589 32.34 -63.83 -60.13
N GLN A 590 31.23 -64.58 -60.04
CA GLN A 590 31.25 -66.05 -60.22
C GLN A 590 30.42 -66.62 -61.39
N GLN A 591 29.78 -65.79 -62.22
CA GLN A 591 29.01 -66.27 -63.38
C GLN A 591 29.82 -66.43 -64.70
N GLN A 592 31.15 -66.27 -64.70
CA GLN A 592 31.97 -66.40 -65.93
C GLN A 592 32.70 -67.74 -66.13
N HIS A 593 32.58 -68.71 -65.22
CA HIS A 593 33.22 -70.02 -65.38
C HIS A 593 32.26 -71.18 -65.09
N SER A 594 31.31 -71.45 -66.00
CA SER A 594 30.60 -72.74 -66.05
C SER A 594 29.75 -72.88 -67.34
N THR A 595 30.39 -72.80 -68.50
CA THR A 595 29.88 -73.39 -69.75
C THR A 595 30.97 -74.22 -70.39
N GLN A 596 31.10 -75.46 -69.93
CA GLN A 596 31.66 -76.58 -70.69
C GLN A 596 31.10 -77.87 -70.08
N GLN A 597 30.10 -78.44 -70.74
CA GLN A 597 29.56 -79.78 -70.47
C GLN A 597 30.55 -80.85 -70.95
N PRO A 598 30.67 -81.99 -70.24
CA PRO A 598 31.06 -83.25 -70.86
C PRO A 598 29.82 -84.13 -71.10
N SER A 599 29.66 -84.62 -72.34
CA SER A 599 28.66 -85.63 -72.72
C SER A 599 28.99 -87.01 -72.17
N PRO A 600 28.01 -87.87 -71.82
CA PRO A 600 28.21 -89.30 -71.60
C PRO A 600 28.04 -90.11 -72.91
N GLY A 601 28.78 -91.21 -73.03
CA GLY A 601 28.84 -92.10 -74.21
C GLY A 601 27.54 -92.84 -74.54
N GLY A 602 27.48 -93.74 -75.54
CA GLY A 602 28.44 -94.24 -76.49
C GLY A 602 27.77 -95.32 -77.36
N SER A 603 28.26 -95.52 -78.58
CA SER A 603 28.19 -96.78 -79.35
C SER A 603 29.20 -96.72 -80.51
N PRO A 604 29.85 -97.83 -80.87
CA PRO A 604 31.13 -97.82 -81.57
C PRO A 604 30.98 -98.00 -83.09
N ARG A 605 31.86 -97.33 -83.86
CA ARG A 605 32.26 -97.76 -85.21
C ARG A 605 33.77 -97.60 -85.38
N THR A 606 34.37 -98.72 -85.72
CA THR A 606 35.75 -99.00 -86.13
C THR A 606 36.19 -98.26 -87.39
N LEU A 607 37.46 -97.83 -87.48
CA LEU A 607 38.48 -98.36 -88.42
C LEU A 607 39.69 -97.41 -88.56
N ALA A 608 40.86 -98.07 -88.71
CA ALA A 608 42.21 -97.61 -89.09
C ALA A 608 43.08 -97.01 -87.98
#